data_AF-A0A5N5QJ57-F1
#
_entry.id   AF-A0A5N5QJ57-F1
#
_cell.length_a   1.000
_cell.length_b   1.000
_cell.length_c   1.000
_cell.angle_alpha   90.00
_cell.angle_beta   90.00
_cell.angle_gamma   90.00
#
_symmetry.space_group_name_H-M   'P 1'
#
loop_
_entity.id
_entity.type
_entity.pdbx_description
1 polymer ?
#
loop_
_entity_poly.entity_id
_entity_poly.type
_entity_poly.pdbx_seq_one_letter_code
_entity_poly.pdbx_strand_id
1 'polypeptide(L)'
;MNTALAARLFTPGLRRASAQAASISRPLASLSSVPRPTAYLPQDSVPAARPDEPRFIPHAIRNHQSAPRAEYLLPSDRVEADRLQLQHEMFKTLYDNKILLSKARLNKNSQVLDSGVGSGSWLMALAKEIPGISIQGIDIEDNLFPRPAPNNVNLTRMSVLDLPLTWTNRFDLVHQRGFVLGLRREEWPVALAQLYRVTKPGGYIQLLDGNLSRARNVGPANRVQNAMLAELCRRRGLMLNVTDHLADMVRAAGFKDVKEDGRNIVMSSRNGKVGRDAWTNQYLAFKGLKTPMLKAGGLNFVQTEGEFDQMIEDMGREWEEKGGECGYVVVCARKPLN
;
A
#
# COMPACT_ATOMS: atom_id res chain seq x y z
N MET A 1 -60.89 16.23 -8.93
CA MET A 1 -61.98 15.86 -7.98
C MET A 1 -61.72 14.43 -7.49
N ASN A 2 -62.20 14.10 -6.29
CA ASN A 2 -62.31 12.71 -5.79
C ASN A 2 -63.46 11.99 -6.54
N THR A 3 -63.79 10.69 -6.43
CA THR A 3 -63.46 9.53 -5.55
C THR A 3 -63.85 8.24 -6.35
N ALA A 4 -63.72 6.95 -5.97
CA ALA A 4 -63.20 6.18 -4.82
C ALA A 4 -62.92 4.72 -5.27
N LEU A 5 -62.19 3.92 -4.47
CA LEU A 5 -62.39 2.47 -4.20
C LEU A 5 -61.43 2.11 -3.02
N ALA A 6 -61.87 1.58 -1.87
CA ALA A 6 -62.20 0.19 -1.54
C ALA A 6 -60.99 -0.80 -1.65
N ALA A 7 -60.73 -1.72 -0.72
CA ALA A 7 -61.53 -2.18 0.44
C ALA A 7 -60.67 -2.53 1.68
N ARG A 8 -61.33 -2.80 2.82
CA ARG A 8 -60.73 -3.34 4.07
C ARG A 8 -61.07 -4.82 4.23
N LEU A 9 -60.19 -5.65 4.79
CA LEU A 9 -60.57 -6.77 5.67
C LEU A 9 -59.51 -7.03 6.78
N PHE A 10 -60.00 -7.04 8.02
CA PHE A 10 -59.55 -7.75 9.25
C PHE A 10 -58.06 -7.81 9.71
N THR A 11 -57.80 -7.05 10.77
CA THR A 11 -56.98 -7.35 11.99
C THR A 11 -57.52 -8.58 12.77
N PRO A 12 -56.91 -9.10 13.88
CA PRO A 12 -55.82 -8.54 14.73
C PRO A 12 -54.69 -9.51 15.19
N GLY A 13 -53.70 -9.03 15.96
CA GLY A 13 -52.87 -9.91 16.80
C GLY A 13 -51.53 -9.37 17.36
N LEU A 14 -51.48 -9.06 18.66
CA LEU A 14 -50.47 -9.51 19.65
C LEU A 14 -49.10 -10.01 19.10
N ARG A 15 -47.92 -9.46 19.42
CA ARG A 15 -47.40 -8.81 20.66
C ARG A 15 -46.21 -7.88 20.35
N ARG A 16 -45.92 -6.92 21.24
CA ARG A 16 -44.58 -6.29 21.33
C ARG A 16 -43.58 -7.29 21.91
N ALA A 17 -42.54 -7.66 21.15
CA ALA A 17 -41.36 -8.35 21.66
C ALA A 17 -40.18 -7.37 21.68
N SER A 18 -39.77 -6.93 22.86
CA SER A 18 -38.62 -6.02 23.04
C SER A 18 -37.31 -6.79 22.96
N ALA A 19 -36.70 -6.84 21.78
CA ALA A 19 -35.34 -7.33 21.62
C ALA A 19 -34.33 -6.26 22.10
N GLN A 20 -33.63 -6.53 23.19
CA GLN A 20 -32.56 -5.66 23.68
C GLN A 20 -31.36 -5.74 22.72
N ALA A 21 -31.04 -4.64 22.04
CA ALA A 21 -29.78 -4.51 21.31
C ALA A 21 -28.64 -4.39 22.32
N ALA A 22 -27.96 -5.51 22.60
CA ALA A 22 -26.82 -5.54 23.51
C ALA A 22 -25.65 -4.71 22.92
N SER A 23 -25.45 -3.50 23.43
CA SER A 23 -24.35 -2.62 23.05
C SER A 23 -23.02 -3.19 23.55
N ILE A 24 -22.35 -4.01 22.75
CA ILE A 24 -20.96 -4.43 22.98
C ILE A 24 -20.02 -3.29 22.55
N SER A 25 -20.18 -2.15 23.22
CA SER A 25 -19.29 -0.99 23.14
C SER A 25 -18.02 -1.26 23.93
N ARG A 26 -17.19 -2.20 23.45
CA ARG A 26 -15.81 -2.32 23.93
C ARG A 26 -15.06 -1.03 23.55
N PRO A 27 -14.45 -0.31 24.51
CA PRO A 27 -13.61 0.82 24.17
C PRO A 27 -12.42 0.35 23.34
N LEU A 28 -12.06 1.13 22.32
CA LEU A 28 -10.75 1.00 21.69
C LEU A 28 -9.69 1.24 22.77
N ALA A 29 -8.79 0.28 22.96
CA ALA A 29 -7.68 0.46 23.89
C ALA A 29 -6.84 1.67 23.44
N SER A 30 -6.47 2.53 24.38
CA SER A 30 -5.66 3.72 24.08
C SER A 30 -4.27 3.30 23.61
N LEU A 31 -4.03 3.35 22.29
CA LEU A 31 -2.75 3.05 21.65
C LEU A 31 -1.71 4.16 21.86
N SER A 32 -1.44 4.49 23.12
CA SER A 32 -0.34 5.39 23.55
C SER A 32 1.05 4.77 23.40
N SER A 33 1.13 3.54 22.87
CA SER A 33 2.34 2.72 22.79
C SER A 33 3.03 2.73 21.41
N VAL A 34 2.57 3.53 20.44
CA VAL A 34 3.34 3.76 19.20
C VAL A 34 4.61 4.53 19.56
N PRO A 35 5.83 3.95 19.42
CA PRO A 35 7.04 4.63 19.89
C PRO A 35 7.31 5.91 19.10
N ARG A 36 7.84 6.93 19.78
CA ARG A 36 8.46 8.08 19.09
C ARG A 36 9.62 7.56 18.25
N PRO A 37 9.84 8.09 17.03
CA PRO A 37 10.88 7.57 16.15
C PRO A 37 12.27 7.76 16.77
N THR A 38 13.01 6.65 16.90
CA THR A 38 14.47 6.70 16.97
C THR A 38 15.00 7.33 15.68
N ALA A 39 15.85 8.34 15.80
CA ALA A 39 16.39 9.05 14.64
C ALA A 39 17.39 8.14 13.89
N TYR A 40 17.04 7.77 12.66
CA TYR A 40 17.88 6.93 11.81
C TYR A 40 18.30 7.67 10.54
N LEU A 41 19.38 8.44 10.68
CA LEU A 41 20.42 8.70 9.67
C LEU A 41 21.53 9.52 10.39
N PRO A 42 22.83 9.17 10.27
CA PRO A 42 23.91 10.05 10.70
C PRO A 42 23.85 11.35 9.89
N GLN A 43 23.70 12.50 10.56
CA GLN A 43 23.52 13.78 9.88
C GLN A 43 24.80 14.25 9.17
N ASP A 44 25.96 13.77 9.62
CA ASP A 44 27.32 14.27 9.35
C ASP A 44 27.83 14.08 7.90
N SER A 45 26.94 13.78 6.95
CA SER A 45 27.28 13.60 5.53
C SER A 45 26.19 14.04 4.54
N VAL A 46 25.04 14.52 5.03
CA VAL A 46 23.99 15.11 4.18
C VAL A 46 24.24 16.62 4.06
N PRO A 47 24.23 17.21 2.85
CA PRO A 47 24.31 18.66 2.72
C PRO A 47 23.18 19.34 3.51
N ALA A 48 23.50 20.40 4.26
CA ALA A 48 22.51 21.14 5.01
C ALA A 48 21.40 21.66 4.08
N ALA A 49 20.14 21.39 4.44
CA ALA A 49 18.99 21.92 3.72
C ALA A 49 19.07 23.45 3.67
N ARG A 50 18.79 24.04 2.50
CA ARG A 50 18.77 25.50 2.34
C ARG A 50 17.62 26.10 3.18
N PRO A 51 17.61 27.41 3.50
CA PRO A 51 16.53 28.02 4.28
C PRO A 51 15.14 27.76 3.67
N ASP A 52 14.13 27.51 4.51
CA ASP A 52 12.74 27.28 4.07
C ASP A 52 12.16 28.55 3.42
N GLU A 53 12.10 28.56 2.09
CA GLU A 53 11.26 29.45 1.31
C GLU A 53 10.28 28.60 0.48
N PRO A 54 8.95 28.71 0.69
CA PRO A 54 7.95 27.91 -0.03
C PRO A 54 7.78 28.41 -1.49
N ARG A 55 8.71 28.03 -2.36
CA ARG A 55 8.70 28.33 -3.80
C ARG A 55 8.21 27.13 -4.60
N PHE A 56 7.22 27.31 -5.47
CA PHE A 56 6.89 26.30 -6.48
C PHE A 56 8.02 26.26 -7.52
N ILE A 57 8.63 25.09 -7.72
CA ILE A 57 9.62 24.88 -8.78
C ILE A 57 8.86 24.45 -10.05
N PRO A 58 8.98 25.17 -11.19
CA PRO A 58 8.40 24.73 -12.47
C PRO A 58 8.96 23.38 -12.91
N HIS A 59 8.09 22.47 -13.35
CA HIS A 59 8.47 21.11 -13.78
C HIS A 59 7.41 20.45 -14.67
N ALA A 60 7.78 19.37 -15.35
CA ALA A 60 6.85 18.48 -16.04
C ALA A 60 5.97 17.72 -15.04
N ILE A 61 4.67 18.06 -14.99
CA ILE A 61 3.68 17.42 -14.10
C ILE A 61 3.20 16.09 -14.70
N ARG A 62 3.34 15.00 -13.96
CA ARG A 62 2.69 13.70 -14.26
C ARG A 62 1.26 13.66 -13.71
N ASN A 63 0.44 12.72 -14.17
CA ASN A 63 -0.89 12.51 -13.59
C ASN A 63 -0.76 11.87 -12.20
N HIS A 64 -1.53 12.33 -11.21
CA HIS A 64 -1.55 11.82 -9.84
C HIS A 64 -3.02 11.63 -9.39
N GLN A 65 -3.21 11.10 -8.18
CA GLN A 65 -4.50 10.71 -7.63
C GLN A 65 -5.45 11.92 -7.53
N SER A 66 -6.70 11.71 -7.93
CA SER A 66 -7.77 12.71 -7.89
C SER A 66 -8.65 12.61 -6.64
N ALA A 67 -8.57 11.52 -5.87
CA ALA A 67 -9.38 11.30 -4.68
C ALA A 67 -9.06 12.31 -3.56
N PRO A 68 -10.08 12.91 -2.92
CA PRO A 68 -9.88 13.76 -1.75
C PRO A 68 -9.12 13.02 -0.64
N ARG A 69 -8.06 13.65 -0.10
CA ARG A 69 -7.15 13.08 0.92
C ARG A 69 -6.32 11.87 0.44
N ALA A 70 -6.13 11.68 -0.87
CA ALA A 70 -5.11 10.76 -1.35
C ALA A 70 -3.70 11.21 -0.90
N GLU A 71 -3.00 10.37 -0.14
CA GLU A 71 -1.61 10.60 0.26
C GLU A 71 -0.60 9.78 -0.57
N TYR A 72 -1.07 8.93 -1.49
CA TYR A 72 -0.19 8.16 -2.37
C TYR A 72 0.69 9.10 -3.20
N LEU A 73 2.00 8.98 -3.06
CA LEU A 73 2.96 9.94 -3.63
C LEU A 73 3.36 9.63 -5.08
N LEU A 74 3.03 8.44 -5.60
CA LEU A 74 3.44 8.02 -6.94
C LEU A 74 2.32 8.27 -7.97
N PRO A 75 2.67 8.50 -9.26
CA PRO A 75 1.72 8.85 -10.32
C PRO A 75 0.56 7.85 -10.53
N SER A 76 -0.43 8.25 -11.32
CA SER A 76 -1.51 7.37 -11.81
C SER A 76 -1.60 7.43 -13.35
N ASP A 77 -0.47 7.13 -14.01
CA ASP A 77 -0.32 7.12 -15.46
C ASP A 77 0.23 5.78 -16.00
N ARG A 78 0.37 5.68 -17.33
CA ARG A 78 0.82 4.44 -17.99
C ARG A 78 2.24 4.02 -17.57
N VAL A 79 3.16 4.96 -17.36
CA VAL A 79 4.54 4.65 -16.96
C VAL A 79 4.56 4.08 -15.54
N GLU A 80 3.65 4.50 -14.67
CA GLU A 80 3.45 3.84 -13.38
C GLU A 80 2.83 2.43 -13.53
N ALA A 81 1.85 2.23 -14.43
CA ALA A 81 1.27 0.90 -14.67
C ALA A 81 2.34 -0.12 -15.10
N ASP A 82 3.23 0.27 -16.02
CA ASP A 82 4.33 -0.57 -16.49
C ASP A 82 5.39 -0.80 -15.39
N ARG A 83 5.66 0.20 -14.55
CA ARG A 83 6.50 0.04 -13.34
C ARG A 83 5.90 -0.96 -12.35
N LEU A 84 4.60 -0.90 -12.06
CA LEU A 84 3.92 -1.81 -11.14
C LEU A 84 3.88 -3.26 -11.67
N GLN A 85 3.81 -3.43 -13.00
CA GLN A 85 3.96 -4.74 -13.63
C GLN A 85 5.38 -5.30 -13.48
N LEU A 86 6.43 -4.47 -13.68
CA LEU A 86 7.82 -4.86 -13.41
C LEU A 86 8.00 -5.22 -11.92
N GLN A 87 7.43 -4.43 -11.01
CA GLN A 87 7.47 -4.67 -9.57
C GLN A 87 6.83 -6.01 -9.18
N HIS A 88 5.76 -6.43 -9.87
CA HIS A 88 5.13 -7.73 -9.64
C HIS A 88 6.02 -8.91 -10.07
N GLU A 89 6.67 -8.83 -11.24
CA GLU A 89 7.61 -9.88 -11.68
C GLU A 89 8.90 -9.89 -10.83
N MET A 90 9.38 -8.73 -10.38
CA MET A 90 10.46 -8.61 -9.40
C MET A 90 10.09 -9.31 -8.09
N PHE A 91 8.89 -9.10 -7.54
CA PHE A 91 8.45 -9.76 -6.30
C PHE A 91 8.25 -11.27 -6.46
N LYS A 92 7.71 -11.74 -7.58
CA LYS A 92 7.68 -13.18 -7.88
C LYS A 92 9.09 -13.76 -7.86
N THR A 93 10.03 -13.11 -8.55
CA THR A 93 11.44 -13.54 -8.58
C THR A 93 12.07 -13.56 -7.18
N LEU A 94 11.77 -12.55 -6.35
CA LEU A 94 12.27 -12.42 -4.98
C LEU A 94 11.73 -13.50 -4.03
N TYR A 95 10.47 -13.93 -4.20
CA TYR A 95 9.77 -14.90 -3.36
C TYR A 95 9.54 -16.23 -4.08
N ASP A 96 10.62 -16.80 -4.63
CA ASP A 96 10.70 -18.17 -5.15
C ASP A 96 9.69 -18.51 -6.28
N ASN A 97 9.36 -17.52 -7.12
CA ASN A 97 8.34 -17.56 -8.17
C ASN A 97 6.88 -17.77 -7.70
N LYS A 98 6.56 -17.43 -6.44
CA LYS A 98 5.22 -17.57 -5.87
C LYS A 98 4.51 -16.22 -5.77
N ILE A 99 3.19 -16.19 -6.02
CA ILE A 99 2.31 -15.04 -5.69
C ILE A 99 1.53 -15.25 -4.38
N LEU A 100 1.34 -16.51 -3.95
CA LEU A 100 0.76 -16.89 -2.67
C LEU A 100 1.87 -17.30 -1.70
N LEU A 101 2.05 -16.49 -0.66
CA LEU A 101 3.08 -16.62 0.38
C LEU A 101 2.46 -16.93 1.76
N SER A 102 1.14 -16.75 1.89
CA SER A 102 0.36 -17.22 3.04
C SER A 102 0.09 -18.73 2.97
N LYS A 103 -0.40 -19.32 4.06
CA LYS A 103 -0.86 -20.73 4.10
C LYS A 103 -2.31 -20.91 3.60
N ALA A 104 -2.88 -19.93 2.89
CA ALA A 104 -4.25 -20.00 2.40
C ALA A 104 -4.42 -21.11 1.34
N ARG A 105 -5.40 -22.00 1.55
CA ARG A 105 -5.76 -23.06 0.60
C ARG A 105 -6.91 -22.59 -0.29
N LEU A 106 -6.59 -21.74 -1.26
CA LEU A 106 -7.55 -21.16 -2.18
C LEU A 106 -7.98 -22.16 -3.28
N ASN A 107 -9.20 -21.97 -3.78
CA ASN A 107 -9.77 -22.71 -4.90
C ASN A 107 -10.83 -21.83 -5.61
N LYS A 108 -11.47 -22.34 -6.68
CA LYS A 108 -12.47 -21.57 -7.45
C LYS A 108 -13.66 -21.03 -6.64
N ASN A 109 -13.99 -21.62 -5.49
CA ASN A 109 -15.08 -21.16 -4.62
C ASN A 109 -14.62 -20.11 -3.58
N SER A 110 -13.32 -19.81 -3.50
CA SER A 110 -12.78 -18.80 -2.58
C SER A 110 -13.09 -17.38 -3.04
N GLN A 111 -13.24 -16.47 -2.07
CA GLN A 111 -13.36 -15.04 -2.26
C GLN A 111 -12.09 -14.34 -1.76
N VAL A 112 -11.48 -13.51 -2.61
CA VAL A 112 -10.25 -12.79 -2.32
C VAL A 112 -10.49 -11.29 -2.40
N LEU A 113 -9.86 -10.51 -1.52
CA LEU A 113 -9.78 -9.05 -1.61
C LEU A 113 -8.34 -8.66 -1.99
N ASP A 114 -8.17 -7.82 -3.00
CA ASP A 114 -6.91 -7.16 -3.33
C ASP A 114 -7.05 -5.66 -3.01
N SER A 115 -6.29 -5.18 -2.02
CA SER A 115 -6.33 -3.80 -1.51
C SER A 115 -5.18 -2.99 -2.10
N GLY A 116 -5.50 -1.96 -2.88
CA GLY A 116 -4.54 -1.18 -3.66
C GLY A 116 -4.13 -1.93 -4.91
N VAL A 117 -5.12 -2.17 -5.78
CA VAL A 117 -4.99 -2.90 -7.05
C VAL A 117 -3.87 -2.34 -7.92
N GLY A 118 -3.71 -1.01 -8.00
CA GLY A 118 -2.84 -0.36 -8.96
C GLY A 118 -3.12 -0.86 -10.39
N SER A 119 -2.09 -1.41 -11.03
CA SER A 119 -2.16 -2.06 -12.36
C SER A 119 -2.94 -3.38 -12.41
N GLY A 120 -3.33 -3.94 -11.26
CA GLY A 120 -3.98 -5.26 -11.14
C GLY A 120 -3.06 -6.45 -11.39
N SER A 121 -1.75 -6.26 -11.52
CA SER A 121 -0.80 -7.32 -11.89
C SER A 121 -0.86 -8.55 -10.96
N TRP A 122 -1.10 -8.36 -9.65
CA TRP A 122 -1.21 -9.48 -8.70
C TRP A 122 -2.53 -10.24 -8.83
N LEU A 123 -3.68 -9.56 -8.79
CA LEU A 123 -4.98 -10.24 -8.95
C LEU A 123 -5.14 -10.91 -10.32
N MET A 124 -4.54 -10.35 -11.38
CA MET A 124 -4.58 -10.96 -12.72
C MET A 124 -3.73 -12.23 -12.79
N ALA A 125 -2.61 -12.29 -12.07
CA ALA A 125 -1.84 -13.52 -11.92
C ALA A 125 -2.64 -14.57 -11.11
N LEU A 126 -3.28 -14.19 -10.01
CA LEU A 126 -4.08 -15.12 -9.19
C LEU A 126 -5.31 -15.65 -9.92
N ALA A 127 -6.01 -14.81 -10.68
CA ALA A 127 -7.14 -15.23 -11.52
C ALA A 127 -6.73 -16.23 -12.62
N LYS A 128 -5.45 -16.20 -13.05
CA LYS A 128 -4.87 -17.15 -14.00
C LYS A 128 -4.40 -18.45 -13.32
N GLU A 129 -3.82 -18.38 -12.12
CA GLU A 129 -3.39 -19.56 -11.35
C GLU A 129 -4.59 -20.36 -10.81
N ILE A 130 -5.70 -19.71 -10.47
CA ILE A 130 -6.92 -20.37 -9.96
C ILE A 130 -8.14 -19.93 -10.80
N PRO A 131 -8.34 -20.51 -12.00
CA PRO A 131 -9.44 -20.14 -12.88
C PRO A 131 -10.82 -20.18 -12.20
N GLY A 132 -11.54 -19.06 -12.29
CA GLY A 132 -12.88 -18.90 -11.71
C GLY A 132 -12.92 -18.46 -10.24
N ILE A 133 -11.77 -18.29 -9.55
CA ILE A 133 -11.73 -17.70 -8.19
C ILE A 133 -12.35 -16.30 -8.18
N SER A 134 -13.16 -15.99 -7.17
CA SER A 134 -13.80 -14.66 -7.07
C SER A 134 -12.83 -13.67 -6.43
N ILE A 135 -12.47 -12.60 -7.16
CA ILE A 135 -11.61 -11.54 -6.64
C ILE A 135 -12.35 -10.20 -6.66
N GLN A 136 -12.35 -9.51 -5.52
CA GLN A 136 -12.70 -8.10 -5.39
C GLN A 136 -11.40 -7.31 -5.32
N GLY A 137 -11.14 -6.44 -6.30
CA GLY A 137 -10.12 -5.40 -6.21
C GLY A 137 -10.70 -4.08 -5.69
N ILE A 138 -9.93 -3.35 -4.89
CA ILE A 138 -10.22 -1.96 -4.51
C ILE A 138 -8.97 -1.07 -4.64
N ASP A 139 -9.18 0.19 -5.01
CA ASP A 139 -8.13 1.22 -5.02
C ASP A 139 -8.76 2.61 -4.89
N ILE A 140 -8.00 3.62 -4.47
CA ILE A 140 -8.48 5.00 -4.40
C ILE A 140 -8.62 5.66 -5.78
N GLU A 141 -7.95 5.14 -6.83
CA GLU A 141 -8.13 5.55 -8.24
C GLU A 141 -8.44 4.36 -9.16
N ASP A 142 -9.30 4.55 -10.16
CA ASP A 142 -9.60 3.54 -11.18
C ASP A 142 -8.78 3.71 -12.48
N ASN A 143 -7.94 4.74 -12.56
CA ASN A 143 -7.09 5.07 -13.73
C ASN A 143 -6.16 3.90 -14.16
N LEU A 144 -5.68 3.11 -13.20
CA LEU A 144 -4.74 2.00 -13.44
C LEU A 144 -5.40 0.62 -13.57
N PHE A 145 -6.72 0.53 -13.34
CA PHE A 145 -7.44 -0.75 -13.38
C PHE A 145 -7.28 -1.46 -14.73
N PRO A 146 -7.03 -2.79 -14.76
CA PRO A 146 -6.94 -3.55 -15.99
C PRO A 146 -8.30 -3.55 -16.72
N ARG A 147 -8.28 -3.18 -18.01
CA ARG A 147 -9.46 -3.10 -18.88
C ARG A 147 -9.16 -3.85 -20.19
N PRO A 148 -9.93 -4.89 -20.56
CA PRO A 148 -11.00 -5.52 -19.79
C PRO A 148 -10.49 -6.31 -18.57
N ALA A 149 -11.31 -6.41 -17.53
CA ALA A 149 -11.10 -7.34 -16.42
C ALA A 149 -11.84 -8.68 -16.69
N PRO A 150 -11.35 -9.83 -16.20
CA PRO A 150 -12.05 -11.11 -16.29
C PRO A 150 -13.38 -11.13 -15.53
N ASN A 151 -14.36 -11.92 -15.97
CA ASN A 151 -15.69 -12.01 -15.35
C ASN A 151 -15.69 -12.42 -13.86
N ASN A 152 -14.60 -13.03 -13.37
CA ASN A 152 -14.42 -13.41 -11.97
C ASN A 152 -13.68 -12.35 -11.13
N VAL A 153 -13.35 -11.19 -11.72
CA VAL A 153 -12.71 -10.04 -11.08
C VAL A 153 -13.68 -8.85 -11.09
N ASN A 154 -14.07 -8.37 -9.91
CA ASN A 154 -14.77 -7.10 -9.76
C ASN A 154 -13.80 -6.03 -9.24
N LEU A 155 -13.82 -4.82 -9.82
CA LEU A 155 -12.95 -3.70 -9.43
C LEU A 155 -13.82 -2.53 -8.96
N THR A 156 -13.39 -1.80 -7.93
CA THR A 156 -14.20 -0.73 -7.33
C THR A 156 -13.33 0.37 -6.75
N ARG A 157 -13.61 1.63 -7.11
CA ARG A 157 -12.92 2.79 -6.54
C ARG A 157 -13.38 3.01 -5.09
N MET A 158 -12.50 2.73 -4.12
CA MET A 158 -12.82 2.61 -2.69
C MET A 158 -11.54 2.67 -1.85
N SER A 159 -11.59 3.38 -0.72
CA SER A 159 -10.49 3.38 0.27
C SER A 159 -10.56 2.18 1.20
N VAL A 160 -9.39 1.61 1.55
CA VAL A 160 -9.28 0.55 2.58
C VAL A 160 -9.76 0.99 3.97
N LEU A 161 -9.82 2.30 4.22
CA LEU A 161 -10.23 2.88 5.50
C LEU A 161 -11.74 2.80 5.75
N ASP A 162 -12.55 2.69 4.69
CA ASP A 162 -14.02 2.63 4.75
C ASP A 162 -14.57 1.51 3.85
N LEU A 163 -14.36 0.26 4.28
CA LEU A 163 -14.89 -0.92 3.61
C LEU A 163 -16.36 -1.17 4.00
N PRO A 164 -17.24 -1.64 3.09
CA PRO A 164 -18.63 -1.95 3.42
C PRO A 164 -18.80 -2.88 4.63
N LEU A 165 -19.77 -2.58 5.49
CA LEU A 165 -20.12 -3.44 6.64
C LEU A 165 -20.57 -4.84 6.21
N THR A 166 -21.19 -4.95 5.03
CA THR A 166 -21.61 -6.21 4.38
C THR A 166 -20.45 -7.12 3.96
N TRP A 167 -19.20 -6.64 3.99
CA TRP A 167 -18.01 -7.45 3.69
C TRP A 167 -17.40 -8.10 4.94
N THR A 168 -18.01 -7.95 6.12
CA THR A 168 -17.52 -8.60 7.36
C THR A 168 -17.48 -10.12 7.19
N ASN A 169 -16.36 -10.75 7.57
CA ASN A 169 -16.13 -12.19 7.43
C ASN A 169 -16.36 -12.75 6.00
N ARG A 170 -16.02 -11.99 4.95
CA ARG A 170 -16.26 -12.36 3.55
C ARG A 170 -15.11 -13.11 2.86
N PHE A 171 -13.87 -12.68 3.08
CA PHE A 171 -12.74 -13.10 2.23
C PHE A 171 -11.87 -14.18 2.88
N ASP A 172 -11.49 -15.19 2.10
CA ASP A 172 -10.62 -16.31 2.52
C ASP A 172 -9.14 -15.91 2.53
N LEU A 173 -8.76 -14.98 1.64
CA LEU A 173 -7.49 -14.26 1.63
C LEU A 173 -7.77 -12.77 1.40
N VAL A 174 -7.03 -11.91 2.11
CA VAL A 174 -6.91 -10.49 1.81
C VAL A 174 -5.44 -10.17 1.50
N HIS A 175 -5.19 -9.57 0.34
CA HIS A 175 -3.88 -9.11 -0.11
C HIS A 175 -3.80 -7.57 -0.05
N GLN A 176 -2.61 -7.04 0.23
CA GLN A 176 -2.31 -5.61 0.18
C GLN A 176 -0.81 -5.43 -0.10
N ARG A 177 -0.43 -4.44 -0.92
CA ARG A 177 0.99 -4.25 -1.29
C ARG A 177 1.39 -2.80 -1.56
N GLY A 178 2.50 -2.35 -0.98
CA GLY A 178 3.14 -1.07 -1.32
C GLY A 178 2.47 0.17 -0.72
N PHE A 179 1.93 0.06 0.50
CA PHE A 179 1.17 1.10 1.20
C PHE A 179 2.05 2.04 2.04
N VAL A 180 3.37 1.80 2.14
CA VAL A 180 4.36 2.65 2.83
C VAL A 180 4.32 4.13 2.40
N LEU A 181 3.95 4.41 1.14
CA LEU A 181 3.76 5.76 0.61
C LEU A 181 2.28 6.17 0.46
N GLY A 182 1.31 5.35 0.93
CA GLY A 182 -0.12 5.51 0.69
C GLY A 182 -1.02 5.59 1.93
N LEU A 183 -0.49 5.29 3.13
CA LEU A 183 -1.19 5.46 4.41
C LEU A 183 -0.33 6.22 5.42
N ARG A 184 -0.94 7.19 6.08
CA ARG A 184 -0.34 7.92 7.21
C ARG A 184 -0.26 7.04 8.45
N ARG A 185 0.61 7.42 9.39
CA ARG A 185 0.84 6.73 10.67
C ARG A 185 -0.45 6.42 11.45
N GLU A 186 -1.39 7.35 11.47
CA GLU A 186 -2.68 7.23 12.16
C GLU A 186 -3.70 6.33 11.42
N GLU A 187 -3.50 6.08 10.13
CA GLU A 187 -4.44 5.32 9.28
C GLU A 187 -4.14 3.82 9.25
N TRP A 188 -2.89 3.40 9.51
CA TRP A 188 -2.50 1.98 9.56
C TRP A 188 -3.34 1.13 10.52
N PRO A 189 -3.62 1.55 11.78
CA PRO A 189 -4.51 0.79 12.66
C PRO A 189 -5.95 0.67 12.13
N VAL A 190 -6.45 1.70 11.44
CA VAL A 190 -7.81 1.72 10.85
C VAL A 190 -7.87 0.75 9.67
N ALA A 191 -6.91 0.82 8.75
CA ALA A 191 -6.79 -0.11 7.63
C ALA A 191 -6.71 -1.57 8.12
N LEU A 192 -5.82 -1.87 9.07
CA LEU A 192 -5.64 -3.22 9.60
C LEU A 192 -6.88 -3.74 10.34
N ALA A 193 -7.62 -2.88 11.05
CA ALA A 193 -8.91 -3.23 11.64
C ALA A 193 -9.98 -3.55 10.57
N GLN A 194 -10.01 -2.80 9.47
CA GLN A 194 -10.89 -3.10 8.32
C GLN A 194 -10.49 -4.42 7.65
N LEU A 195 -9.20 -4.69 7.41
CA LEU A 195 -8.72 -5.97 6.88
C LEU A 195 -9.09 -7.14 7.81
N TYR A 196 -8.90 -6.99 9.13
CA TYR A 196 -9.32 -7.98 10.12
C TYR A 196 -10.83 -8.24 10.08
N ARG A 197 -11.65 -7.19 9.99
CA ARG A 197 -13.11 -7.31 9.91
C ARG A 197 -13.56 -8.10 8.67
N VAL A 198 -13.00 -7.81 7.49
CA VAL A 198 -13.46 -8.42 6.24
C VAL A 198 -12.87 -9.82 5.96
N THR A 199 -11.75 -10.18 6.58
CA THR A 199 -11.21 -11.55 6.55
C THR A 199 -12.16 -12.51 7.27
N LYS A 200 -12.41 -13.70 6.71
CA LYS A 200 -13.15 -14.81 7.37
C LYS A 200 -12.43 -15.33 8.62
N PRO A 201 -13.14 -15.85 9.63
CA PRO A 201 -12.51 -16.66 10.68
C PRO A 201 -11.73 -17.82 10.06
N GLY A 202 -10.46 -18.01 10.46
CA GLY A 202 -9.55 -18.96 9.82
C GLY A 202 -8.97 -18.55 8.46
N GLY A 203 -9.46 -17.48 7.83
CA GLY A 203 -8.90 -16.87 6.63
C GLY A 203 -7.58 -16.13 6.91
N TYR A 204 -6.90 -15.72 5.84
CA TYR A 204 -5.55 -15.16 5.89
C TYR A 204 -5.46 -13.71 5.41
N ILE A 205 -4.42 -13.02 5.86
CA ILE A 205 -3.86 -11.84 5.20
C ILE A 205 -2.46 -12.12 4.64
N GLN A 206 -2.11 -11.41 3.57
CA GLN A 206 -0.78 -11.35 2.98
C GLN A 206 -0.49 -9.89 2.63
N LEU A 207 0.30 -9.23 3.48
CA LEU A 207 0.72 -7.84 3.29
C LEU A 207 2.19 -7.83 2.83
N LEU A 208 2.55 -7.01 1.84
CA LEU A 208 3.94 -6.86 1.39
C LEU A 208 4.29 -5.38 1.27
N ASP A 209 5.31 -4.92 2.00
CA ASP A 209 5.76 -3.54 1.87
C ASP A 209 7.28 -3.35 1.83
N GLY A 210 7.72 -2.16 1.40
CA GLY A 210 9.12 -1.77 1.31
C GLY A 210 9.65 -1.19 2.61
N ASN A 211 10.86 -1.57 3.02
CA ASN A 211 11.59 -0.89 4.09
C ASN A 211 12.42 0.26 3.52
N LEU A 212 11.76 1.39 3.34
CA LEU A 212 12.39 2.59 2.79
C LEU A 212 13.29 3.31 3.81
N SER A 213 13.16 3.00 5.11
CA SER A 213 14.02 3.55 6.17
C SER A 213 15.41 2.90 6.27
N ARG A 214 15.57 1.66 5.78
CA ARG A 214 16.83 0.89 5.83
C ARG A 214 17.58 0.87 4.50
N ALA A 215 17.23 1.75 3.56
CA ALA A 215 17.88 1.84 2.25
C ALA A 215 19.37 2.20 2.39
N ARG A 216 20.26 1.35 1.85
CA ARG A 216 21.71 1.50 2.02
C ARG A 216 22.24 2.72 1.26
N ASN A 217 22.69 3.73 2.01
CA ASN A 217 23.49 4.85 1.52
C ASN A 217 24.78 4.34 0.83
N VAL A 218 24.90 4.60 -0.47
CA VAL A 218 26.11 4.27 -1.27
C VAL A 218 26.79 5.49 -1.91
N GLY A 219 26.30 6.70 -1.68
CA GLY A 219 26.92 7.92 -2.22
C GLY A 219 26.18 9.22 -1.92
N PRO A 220 26.78 10.38 -2.25
CA PRO A 220 26.18 11.70 -2.03
C PRO A 220 24.81 11.90 -2.67
N ALA A 221 24.57 11.43 -3.91
CA ALA A 221 23.29 11.65 -4.57
C ALA A 221 22.17 10.82 -3.91
N ASN A 222 22.45 9.56 -3.58
CA ASN A 222 21.54 8.69 -2.83
C ASN A 222 21.31 9.19 -1.38
N ARG A 223 22.25 9.90 -0.75
CA ARG A 223 21.96 10.62 0.52
C ARG A 223 20.94 11.73 0.34
N VAL A 224 21.07 12.55 -0.71
CA VAL A 224 20.11 13.63 -1.00
C VAL A 224 18.72 13.05 -1.27
N GLN A 225 18.61 12.02 -2.13
CA GLN A 225 17.33 11.33 -2.36
C GLN A 225 16.74 10.74 -1.07
N ASN A 226 17.54 10.11 -0.21
CA ASN A 226 17.05 9.54 1.05
C ASN A 226 16.54 10.64 2.00
N ALA A 227 17.25 11.76 2.10
CA ALA A 227 16.83 12.91 2.91
C ALA A 227 15.55 13.59 2.35
N MET A 228 15.45 13.75 1.02
CA MET A 228 14.24 14.25 0.37
C MET A 228 13.04 13.33 0.60
N LEU A 229 13.20 12.01 0.49
CA LEU A 229 12.12 11.06 0.77
C LEU A 229 11.68 11.13 2.25
N ALA A 230 12.65 11.18 3.17
CA ALA A 230 12.39 11.31 4.60
C ALA A 230 11.60 12.58 4.94
N GLU A 231 12.02 13.73 4.41
CA GLU A 231 11.36 15.01 4.66
C GLU A 231 9.96 15.09 4.01
N LEU A 232 9.79 14.57 2.79
CA LEU A 232 8.46 14.50 2.16
C LEU A 232 7.49 13.64 2.99
N CYS A 233 7.95 12.46 3.43
CA CYS A 233 7.12 11.55 4.21
C CYS A 233 6.82 12.12 5.60
N ARG A 234 7.78 12.83 6.23
CA ARG A 234 7.57 13.57 7.48
C ARG A 234 6.55 14.68 7.32
N ARG A 235 6.63 15.50 6.26
CA ARG A 235 5.64 16.54 5.92
C ARG A 235 4.25 15.96 5.61
N ARG A 236 4.15 14.66 5.32
CA ARG A 236 2.91 13.93 4.95
C ARG A 236 2.37 12.97 6.01
N GLY A 237 3.07 12.77 7.13
CA GLY A 237 2.69 11.79 8.17
C GLY A 237 2.89 10.31 7.80
N LEU A 238 3.57 10.02 6.67
CA LEU A 238 3.81 8.66 6.16
C LEU A 238 4.88 7.91 6.98
N MET A 239 4.82 6.58 7.00
CA MET A 239 5.67 5.73 7.85
C MET A 239 6.71 4.95 7.03
N LEU A 240 7.84 5.57 6.68
CA LEU A 240 8.93 4.93 5.90
C LEU A 240 9.52 3.66 6.55
N ASN A 241 9.38 3.50 7.86
CA ASN A 241 9.78 2.30 8.60
C ASN A 241 8.61 1.36 8.91
N VAL A 242 7.49 1.39 8.16
CA VAL A 242 6.28 0.62 8.49
C VAL A 242 6.56 -0.88 8.66
N THR A 243 7.45 -1.44 7.85
CA THR A 243 7.85 -2.86 7.90
C THR A 243 8.52 -3.26 9.22
N ASP A 244 9.06 -2.31 9.99
CA ASP A 244 9.60 -2.54 11.35
C ASP A 244 8.48 -2.72 12.40
N HIS A 245 7.25 -2.30 12.10
CA HIS A 245 6.09 -2.33 13.01
C HIS A 245 4.93 -3.19 12.48
N LEU A 246 4.92 -3.51 11.18
CA LEU A 246 3.76 -4.07 10.47
C LEU A 246 3.25 -5.38 11.10
N ALA A 247 4.15 -6.26 11.52
CA ALA A 247 3.79 -7.51 12.15
C ALA A 247 3.18 -7.32 13.55
N ASP A 248 3.66 -6.35 14.33
CA ASP A 248 3.08 -6.02 15.65
C ASP A 248 1.75 -5.29 15.53
N MET A 249 1.58 -4.43 14.52
CA MET A 249 0.27 -3.85 14.20
C MET A 249 -0.73 -4.93 13.74
N VAL A 250 -0.27 -5.94 12.99
CA VAL A 250 -1.07 -7.12 12.61
C VAL A 250 -1.44 -7.99 13.84
N ARG A 251 -0.51 -8.20 14.78
CA ARG A 251 -0.80 -8.86 16.08
C ARG A 251 -1.83 -8.06 16.88
N ALA A 252 -1.67 -6.75 16.97
CA ALA A 252 -2.57 -5.84 17.69
C ALA A 252 -3.99 -5.77 17.07
N ALA A 253 -4.11 -5.91 15.75
CA ALA A 253 -5.39 -6.03 15.05
C ALA A 253 -6.14 -7.36 15.33
N GLY A 254 -5.52 -8.31 16.03
CA GLY A 254 -6.14 -9.57 16.47
C GLY A 254 -5.76 -10.81 15.65
N PHE A 255 -4.90 -10.68 14.64
CA PHE A 255 -4.42 -11.82 13.87
C PHE A 255 -3.46 -12.71 14.68
N LYS A 256 -3.42 -14.00 14.33
CA LYS A 256 -2.54 -15.03 14.92
C LYS A 256 -1.69 -15.69 13.83
N ASP A 257 -0.80 -16.58 14.25
CA ASP A 257 0.14 -17.32 13.39
C ASP A 257 1.00 -16.40 12.48
N VAL A 258 1.28 -15.18 12.97
CA VAL A 258 1.97 -14.11 12.24
C VAL A 258 3.38 -14.53 11.87
N LYS A 259 3.70 -14.45 10.58
CA LYS A 259 4.97 -14.79 9.96
C LYS A 259 5.49 -13.63 9.14
N GLU A 260 6.81 -13.46 9.20
CA GLU A 260 7.56 -12.39 8.55
C GLU A 260 8.61 -13.04 7.64
N ASP A 261 8.64 -12.67 6.36
CA ASP A 261 9.68 -13.04 5.38
C ASP A 261 10.26 -11.74 4.83
N GLY A 262 11.43 -11.34 5.36
CA GLY A 262 12.14 -10.12 4.98
C GLY A 262 13.29 -10.44 4.03
N ARG A 263 13.26 -9.87 2.82
CA ARG A 263 14.26 -10.10 1.77
C ARG A 263 14.76 -8.77 1.19
N ASN A 264 16.07 -8.66 1.02
CA ASN A 264 16.71 -7.49 0.41
C ASN A 264 17.12 -7.78 -1.03
N ILE A 265 17.13 -6.75 -1.89
CA ILE A 265 17.71 -6.82 -3.24
C ILE A 265 18.80 -5.75 -3.37
N VAL A 266 19.98 -6.18 -3.83
CA VAL A 266 21.01 -5.26 -4.35
C VAL A 266 20.59 -4.79 -5.74
N MET A 267 20.36 -3.49 -5.87
CA MET A 267 19.93 -2.76 -7.06
C MET A 267 21.12 -2.47 -7.98
N SER A 268 21.65 -3.51 -8.61
CA SER A 268 22.74 -3.42 -9.60
C SER A 268 22.61 -4.57 -10.60
N SER A 269 23.01 -4.34 -11.86
CA SER A 269 22.99 -5.35 -12.91
C SER A 269 23.88 -6.56 -12.63
N ARG A 270 24.87 -6.37 -11.75
CA ARG A 270 25.76 -7.41 -11.20
C ARG A 270 25.00 -8.43 -10.36
N ASN A 271 23.86 -8.05 -9.77
CA ASN A 271 22.94 -8.94 -9.05
C ASN A 271 21.88 -9.56 -9.99
N GLY A 272 22.30 -9.91 -11.22
CA GLY A 272 21.49 -10.62 -12.21
C GLY A 272 20.23 -9.88 -12.67
N LYS A 273 19.22 -10.63 -13.10
CA LYS A 273 17.93 -10.07 -13.55
C LYS A 273 17.21 -9.33 -12.42
N VAL A 274 17.11 -9.93 -11.24
CA VAL A 274 16.39 -9.36 -10.08
C VAL A 274 17.01 -8.03 -9.63
N GLY A 275 18.33 -7.88 -9.70
CA GLY A 275 19.01 -6.61 -9.45
C GLY A 275 18.70 -5.52 -10.46
N ARG A 276 18.67 -5.84 -11.77
CA ARG A 276 18.25 -4.91 -12.84
C ARG A 276 16.79 -4.49 -12.70
N ASP A 277 15.91 -5.45 -12.46
CA ASP A 277 14.47 -5.20 -12.29
C ASP A 277 14.23 -4.28 -11.08
N ALA A 278 14.92 -4.53 -9.96
CA ALA A 278 14.80 -3.73 -8.75
C ALA A 278 15.38 -2.32 -8.90
N TRP A 279 16.57 -2.18 -9.52
CA TRP A 279 17.14 -0.87 -9.87
C TRP A 279 16.15 -0.07 -10.73
N THR A 280 15.67 -0.67 -11.82
CA THR A 280 14.76 -0.01 -12.78
C THR A 280 13.45 0.39 -12.11
N ASN A 281 12.86 -0.52 -11.33
CA ASN A 281 11.63 -0.27 -10.60
C ASN A 281 11.78 0.90 -9.60
N GLN A 282 12.83 0.92 -8.77
CA GLN A 282 13.00 1.95 -7.76
C GLN A 282 13.42 3.30 -8.38
N TYR A 283 14.31 3.30 -9.36
CA TYR A 283 14.69 4.50 -10.12
C TYR A 283 13.47 5.16 -10.78
N LEU A 284 12.58 4.37 -11.42
CA LEU A 284 11.32 4.89 -11.98
C LEU A 284 10.35 5.39 -10.91
N ALA A 285 10.30 4.77 -9.73
CA ALA A 285 9.51 5.26 -8.60
C ALA A 285 10.00 6.64 -8.14
N PHE A 286 11.32 6.84 -7.97
CA PHE A 286 11.85 8.15 -7.59
C PHE A 286 11.64 9.23 -8.68
N LYS A 287 11.71 8.88 -9.98
CA LYS A 287 11.28 9.80 -11.06
C LYS A 287 9.77 10.09 -11.02
N GLY A 288 8.96 9.20 -10.45
CA GLY A 288 7.55 9.46 -10.13
C GLY A 288 7.35 10.48 -9.00
N LEU A 289 8.24 10.51 -8.01
CA LEU A 289 8.20 11.45 -6.87
C LEU A 289 8.60 12.89 -7.23
N LYS A 290 9.06 13.17 -8.47
CA LYS A 290 9.36 14.52 -8.95
C LYS A 290 8.26 15.52 -8.62
N THR A 291 7.01 15.22 -9.00
CA THR A 291 5.88 16.16 -8.86
C THR A 291 5.60 16.54 -7.41
N PRO A 292 5.42 15.62 -6.43
CA PRO A 292 5.22 16.02 -5.04
C PRO A 292 6.47 16.68 -4.41
N MET A 293 7.69 16.29 -4.79
CA MET A 293 8.92 16.91 -4.26
C MET A 293 9.11 18.36 -4.76
N LEU A 294 8.91 18.62 -6.05
CA LEU A 294 9.08 19.96 -6.64
C LEU A 294 7.89 20.89 -6.34
N LYS A 295 6.67 20.36 -6.13
CA LYS A 295 5.56 21.12 -5.52
C LYS A 295 5.82 21.50 -4.07
N ALA A 296 6.66 20.74 -3.35
CA ALA A 296 7.11 21.04 -1.99
C ALA A 296 8.44 21.83 -1.95
N GLY A 297 8.73 22.60 -3.01
CA GLY A 297 9.91 23.48 -3.10
C GLY A 297 11.24 22.74 -3.17
N GLY A 298 11.25 21.51 -3.71
CA GLY A 298 12.45 20.68 -3.75
C GLY A 298 12.96 20.28 -2.36
N LEU A 299 12.14 20.50 -1.33
CA LEU A 299 12.41 20.20 0.07
C LEU A 299 13.72 20.84 0.57
N ASN A 300 14.08 21.98 -0.03
CA ASN A 300 15.31 22.75 0.18
C ASN A 300 16.63 22.02 -0.17
N PHE A 301 16.55 20.87 -0.87
CA PHE A 301 17.71 20.15 -1.42
C PHE A 301 18.00 20.54 -2.87
N VAL A 302 16.97 20.81 -3.67
CA VAL A 302 17.04 21.24 -5.08
C VAL A 302 16.16 22.46 -5.32
N GLN A 303 16.53 23.29 -6.30
CA GLN A 303 15.87 24.54 -6.69
C GLN A 303 15.34 24.52 -8.14
N THR A 304 15.71 23.53 -8.95
CA THR A 304 15.23 23.38 -10.33
C THR A 304 14.85 21.93 -10.66
N GLU A 305 14.06 21.73 -11.71
CA GLU A 305 13.80 20.40 -12.27
C GLU A 305 15.09 19.71 -12.75
N GLY A 306 16.04 20.47 -13.32
CA GLY A 306 17.34 19.94 -13.77
C GLY A 306 18.24 19.46 -12.63
N GLU A 307 18.28 20.17 -11.49
CA GLU A 307 18.98 19.69 -10.29
C GLU A 307 18.35 18.40 -9.75
N PHE A 308 17.03 18.26 -9.81
CA PHE A 308 16.33 17.02 -9.43
C PHE A 308 16.69 15.86 -10.36
N ASP A 309 16.55 16.05 -11.68
CA ASP A 309 16.82 14.98 -12.64
C ASP A 309 18.30 14.54 -12.58
N GLN A 310 19.25 15.48 -12.50
CA GLN A 310 20.67 15.15 -12.36
C GLN A 310 20.95 14.34 -11.08
N MET A 311 20.35 14.73 -9.95
CA MET A 311 20.47 14.00 -8.68
C MET A 311 19.92 12.57 -8.77
N ILE A 312 18.86 12.34 -9.55
CA ILE A 312 18.32 11.00 -9.81
C ILE A 312 19.21 10.19 -10.77
N GLU A 313 19.78 10.79 -11.82
CA GLU A 313 20.74 10.08 -12.68
C GLU A 313 22.02 9.70 -11.90
N ASP A 314 22.48 10.59 -11.01
CA ASP A 314 23.68 10.36 -10.19
C ASP A 314 23.44 9.25 -9.16
N MET A 315 22.30 9.27 -8.46
CA MET A 315 21.84 8.19 -7.58
C MET A 315 21.74 6.86 -8.34
N GLY A 316 21.22 6.88 -9.58
CA GLY A 316 21.13 5.70 -10.43
C GLY A 316 22.49 5.05 -10.69
N ARG A 317 23.51 5.86 -11.03
CA ARG A 317 24.90 5.38 -11.21
C ARG A 317 25.50 4.88 -9.91
N GLU A 318 25.31 5.58 -8.79
CA GLU A 318 25.78 5.15 -7.47
C GLU A 318 25.25 3.77 -7.07
N TRP A 319 23.96 3.50 -7.32
CA TRP A 319 23.37 2.19 -7.05
C TRP A 319 23.95 1.07 -7.91
N GLU A 320 24.07 1.30 -9.23
CA GLU A 320 24.59 0.32 -10.18
C GLU A 320 26.06 -0.02 -9.92
N GLU A 321 26.89 1.00 -9.64
CA GLU A 321 28.33 0.86 -9.41
C GLU A 321 28.69 0.21 -8.07
N LYS A 322 27.93 0.50 -7.01
CA LYS A 322 28.32 0.22 -5.61
C LYS A 322 27.36 -0.72 -4.88
N GLY A 323 26.23 -1.05 -5.48
CA GLY A 323 25.21 -1.92 -4.90
C GLY A 323 24.33 -1.21 -3.88
N GLY A 324 23.48 -0.29 -4.35
CA GLY A 324 22.37 0.23 -3.54
C GLY A 324 21.43 -0.90 -3.11
N GLU A 325 20.80 -0.80 -1.95
CA GLU A 325 20.03 -1.92 -1.37
C GLU A 325 18.64 -1.49 -0.92
N CYS A 326 17.62 -2.27 -1.27
CA CYS A 326 16.24 -2.07 -0.82
C CYS A 326 15.70 -3.35 -0.17
N GLY A 327 15.19 -3.23 1.06
CA GLY A 327 14.52 -4.31 1.78
C GLY A 327 13.02 -4.34 1.53
N TYR A 328 12.43 -5.54 1.54
CA TYR A 328 10.99 -5.76 1.48
C TYR A 328 10.59 -6.79 2.53
N VAL A 329 9.42 -6.63 3.14
CA VAL A 329 8.90 -7.57 4.15
C VAL A 329 7.50 -8.01 3.77
N VAL A 330 7.30 -9.33 3.74
CA VAL A 330 5.98 -9.96 3.68
C VAL A 330 5.53 -10.32 5.08
N VAL A 331 4.34 -9.86 5.47
CA VAL A 331 3.64 -10.28 6.69
C VAL A 331 2.44 -11.13 6.31
N CYS A 332 2.51 -12.42 6.65
CA CYS A 332 1.43 -13.39 6.47
C CYS A 332 0.85 -13.76 7.84
N ALA A 333 -0.47 -13.68 8.00
CA ALA A 333 -1.13 -14.00 9.27
C ALA A 333 -2.53 -14.60 9.04
N ARG A 334 -3.09 -15.23 10.08
CA ARG A 334 -4.39 -15.90 10.04
C ARG A 334 -5.34 -15.30 11.07
N LYS A 335 -6.60 -15.07 10.69
CA LYS A 335 -7.65 -14.68 11.64
C LYS A 335 -8.02 -15.88 12.53
N PRO A 336 -8.27 -15.70 13.85
CA PRO A 336 -8.82 -16.75 14.70
C PRO A 336 -10.09 -17.40 14.12
N LEU A 337 -10.45 -18.60 14.60
CA LEU A 337 -11.72 -19.26 14.27
C LEU A 337 -12.89 -18.78 15.15
N ASN A 338 -12.61 -17.84 16.07
CA ASN A 338 -13.41 -17.44 17.22
C ASN A 338 -13.54 -15.92 17.24
#